data_AF-A0A5C8DEL7-F1
#
_entry.id   AF-A0A5C8DEL7-F1
#
_cell.length_a   1.000
_cell.length_b   1.000
_cell.length_c   1.000
_cell.angle_alpha   90.00
_cell.angle_beta   90.00
_cell.angle_gamma   90.00
#
_symmetry.space_group_name_H-M   'P 1'
#
loop_
_entity.id
_entity.type
_entity.pdbx_description
1 polymer ?
#
loop_
_entity_poly.entity_id
_entity_poly.type
_entity_poly.pdbx_seq_one_letter_code
_entity_poly.pdbx_strand_id
1 'polypeptide(L)'
;MIRTVQKKGLLIIFFLWAFQFHSYSQAVTGIWRGYFIGNAGEYYRLEFQISQSPSGQVSIKGVSYSWQDDKRFYGKATMTGSYVASTQNFRIHEIQTVEVQNAMGGTCIMNYDLRYTRSGKEEFLEGTYLGKQEVKGRENPYEWGDCGGGRVSLRKVPTTEFYLEPFLRNDKATASPKPPAKAPAKKSPVTQNNLTTPKKTTTPPRVVQKPKTNPPSNNTAKKNITVEPKTDTVAKLPPVEKPKIEARPALPQVPTPAVLKTRANELMKALVVHDPNVEIKLFDNGEIDGDTISVYLDKRLVLSNKLLTANPLTLKIKMDEENPEHELVMVAENLGRIPPNTSLMIVEAGDQRFEVRITSTEQKNAVVRFRYEKP
;
A
#
# COMPACT_ATOMS: atom_id res chain seq x y z
N MET A 1 41.27 71.92 17.15
CA MET A 1 40.93 70.65 17.85
C MET A 1 39.62 70.92 18.57
N ILE A 2 38.45 70.40 18.20
CA ILE A 2 38.03 68.99 18.05
C ILE A 2 36.78 69.01 17.14
N ARG A 3 36.75 68.20 16.08
CA ARG A 3 35.53 67.93 15.29
C ARG A 3 34.95 66.60 15.76
N THR A 4 33.79 66.65 16.39
CA THR A 4 33.06 65.50 16.95
C THR A 4 32.32 64.77 15.82
N VAL A 5 32.69 63.52 15.58
CA VAL A 5 32.07 62.64 14.57
C VAL A 5 30.80 62.03 15.15
N GLN A 6 29.63 62.34 14.58
CA GLN A 6 28.39 61.63 14.85
C GLN A 6 28.40 60.25 14.18
N LYS A 7 28.55 59.18 14.98
CA LYS A 7 28.28 57.81 14.53
C LYS A 7 26.76 57.57 14.58
N LYS A 8 26.12 57.42 13.42
CA LYS A 8 24.75 56.89 13.31
C LYS A 8 24.82 55.37 13.49
N GLY A 9 24.33 54.88 14.63
CA GLY A 9 24.13 53.45 14.87
C GLY A 9 22.89 52.97 14.10
N LEU A 10 23.08 52.07 13.14
CA LEU A 10 22.00 51.38 12.45
C LEU A 10 21.61 50.15 13.29
N LEU A 11 20.47 50.22 13.97
CA LEU A 11 19.91 49.14 14.77
C LEU A 11 19.25 48.12 13.82
N ILE A 12 19.92 47.01 13.52
CA ILE A 12 19.35 45.91 12.74
C ILE A 12 18.48 45.07 13.68
N ILE A 13 17.16 45.25 13.59
CA ILE A 13 16.18 44.42 14.28
C ILE A 13 16.06 43.10 13.51
N PHE A 14 16.68 42.04 14.05
CA PHE A 14 16.50 40.67 13.57
C PHE A 14 15.09 40.21 13.96
N PHE A 15 14.14 40.33 13.03
CA PHE A 15 12.80 39.78 13.17
C PHE A 15 12.90 38.25 13.08
N LEU A 16 13.10 37.58 14.22
CA LEU A 16 12.97 36.14 14.37
C LEU A 16 11.50 35.77 14.12
N TRP A 17 11.16 35.54 12.85
CA TRP A 17 9.95 34.85 12.46
C TRP A 17 10.08 33.41 12.97
N ALA A 18 9.58 33.18 14.19
CA ALA A 18 9.32 31.84 14.69
C ALA A 18 8.22 31.24 13.80
N PHE A 19 8.63 30.66 12.67
CA PHE A 19 7.81 29.70 11.95
C PHE A 19 7.56 28.54 12.91
N GLN A 20 6.42 28.60 13.59
CA GLN A 20 5.85 27.48 14.32
C GLN A 20 5.50 26.43 13.26
N PHE A 21 6.48 25.59 12.90
CA PHE A 21 6.23 24.33 12.23
C PHE A 21 5.38 23.49 13.17
N HIS A 22 4.06 23.60 13.01
CA HIS A 22 3.11 22.66 13.58
C HIS A 22 3.34 21.34 12.85
N SER A 23 4.29 20.56 13.35
CA SER A 23 4.47 19.17 12.95
C SER A 23 3.27 18.40 13.49
N TYR A 24 2.19 18.35 12.71
CA TYR A 24 1.10 17.42 12.94
C TYR A 24 1.63 16.01 12.70
N SER A 25 2.21 15.42 13.74
CA SER A 25 2.59 14.00 13.74
C SER A 25 1.33 13.17 13.99
N GLN A 26 0.40 13.14 13.03
CA GLN A 26 -0.62 12.08 12.94
C GLN A 26 -0.11 10.99 11.99
N ALA A 27 1.02 10.37 12.34
CA ALA A 27 1.69 9.42 11.47
C ALA A 27 0.82 8.18 11.21
N VAL A 28 0.08 7.73 12.24
CA VAL A 28 -0.66 6.45 12.18
C VAL A 28 -2.18 6.60 12.24
N THR A 29 -2.70 7.83 12.39
CA THR A 29 -4.16 8.08 12.30
C THR A 29 -4.67 7.64 10.92
N GLY A 30 -5.81 6.96 10.90
CA GLY A 30 -6.49 6.56 9.68
C GLY A 30 -7.13 5.19 9.77
N ILE A 31 -7.45 4.65 8.60
CA ILE A 31 -8.06 3.33 8.43
C ILE A 31 -6.96 2.39 7.93
N TRP A 32 -6.80 1.27 8.62
CA TRP A 32 -5.86 0.22 8.28
C TRP A 32 -6.66 -1.04 8.01
N ARG A 33 -6.50 -1.65 6.84
CA ARG A 33 -7.25 -2.85 6.48
C ARG A 33 -6.36 -3.92 5.91
N GLY A 34 -6.71 -5.16 6.22
CA GLY A 34 -6.08 -6.34 5.69
C GLY A 34 -6.62 -7.60 6.33
N TYR A 35 -5.74 -8.46 6.84
CA TYR A 35 -6.12 -9.74 7.44
C TYR A 35 -5.24 -10.15 8.62
N PHE A 36 -5.74 -11.12 9.38
CA PHE A 36 -4.90 -11.96 10.22
C PHE A 36 -5.07 -13.43 9.84
N ILE A 37 -4.00 -14.20 10.03
CA ILE A 37 -3.95 -15.64 9.81
C ILE A 37 -3.55 -16.30 11.12
N GLY A 38 -4.45 -17.13 11.67
CA GLY A 38 -4.19 -17.92 12.86
C GLY A 38 -3.14 -19.00 12.63
N ASN A 39 -2.52 -19.48 13.70
CA ASN A 39 -1.51 -20.52 13.63
C ASN A 39 -2.04 -21.84 13.05
N ALA A 40 -3.35 -22.11 13.13
CA ALA A 40 -3.98 -23.26 12.49
C ALA A 40 -4.48 -22.96 11.06
N GLY A 41 -4.16 -21.79 10.51
CA GLY A 41 -4.47 -21.38 9.15
C GLY A 41 -5.82 -20.68 8.99
N GLU A 42 -6.50 -20.35 10.09
CA GLU A 42 -7.76 -19.60 10.03
C GLU A 42 -7.53 -18.20 9.46
N TYR A 43 -8.36 -17.80 8.50
CA TYR A 43 -8.24 -16.52 7.83
C TYR A 43 -9.42 -15.61 8.19
N TYR A 44 -9.10 -14.38 8.60
CA TYR A 44 -10.09 -13.35 8.88
C TYR A 44 -9.61 -12.01 8.33
N ARG A 45 -10.55 -11.24 7.78
CA ARG A 45 -10.30 -9.83 7.46
C ARG A 45 -10.29 -9.00 8.74
N LEU A 46 -9.49 -7.94 8.72
CA LEU A 46 -9.25 -7.07 9.85
C LEU A 46 -9.20 -5.61 9.39
N GLU A 47 -9.91 -4.73 10.10
CA GLU A 47 -9.85 -3.28 9.90
C GLU A 47 -9.65 -2.58 11.24
N PHE A 48 -8.67 -1.68 11.31
CA PHE A 48 -8.53 -0.74 12.41
C PHE A 48 -8.91 0.66 11.95
N GLN A 49 -9.66 1.36 12.81
CA GLN A 49 -9.89 2.80 12.69
C GLN A 49 -9.20 3.48 13.87
N ILE A 50 -8.12 4.19 13.61
CA ILE A 50 -7.15 4.64 14.62
C ILE A 50 -7.08 6.16 14.65
N SER A 51 -7.12 6.74 15.85
CA SER A 51 -6.79 8.14 16.13
C SER A 51 -5.57 8.21 17.05
N GLN A 52 -4.51 8.88 16.59
CA GLN A 52 -3.32 9.15 17.39
C GLN A 52 -3.51 10.43 18.23
N SER A 53 -3.15 10.37 19.52
CA SER A 53 -3.24 11.54 20.40
C SER A 53 -2.27 12.64 19.95
N PRO A 54 -2.70 13.91 19.90
CA PRO A 54 -1.81 15.04 19.58
C PRO A 54 -0.70 15.27 20.62
N SER A 55 -0.93 14.90 21.88
CA SER A 55 -0.08 15.28 23.02
C SER A 55 1.06 14.31 23.34
N GLY A 56 1.26 13.28 22.52
CA GLY A 56 2.38 12.37 22.67
C GLY A 56 2.31 11.30 21.60
N GLN A 57 3.36 11.21 20.78
CA GLN A 57 3.48 10.31 19.63
C GLN A 57 3.19 8.83 19.94
N VAL A 58 3.11 8.48 21.22
CA VAL A 58 2.89 7.15 21.73
C VAL A 58 1.42 6.75 21.67
N SER A 59 0.48 7.42 22.33
CA SER A 59 -0.85 6.81 22.56
C SER A 59 -1.80 6.90 21.36
N ILE A 60 -2.52 5.80 21.12
CA ILE A 60 -3.64 5.75 20.17
C ILE A 60 -4.92 5.32 20.85
N LYS A 61 -6.05 5.66 20.22
CA LYS A 61 -7.37 5.08 20.50
C LYS A 61 -7.99 4.63 19.19
N GLY A 62 -8.89 3.66 19.24
CA GLY A 62 -9.57 3.23 18.02
C GLY A 62 -10.59 2.14 18.24
N VAL A 63 -11.01 1.54 17.14
CA VAL A 63 -11.82 0.32 17.09
C VAL A 63 -11.22 -0.66 16.09
N SER A 64 -11.36 -1.95 16.37
CA SER A 64 -11.12 -3.03 15.41
C SER A 64 -12.43 -3.62 14.94
N TYR A 65 -12.43 -4.07 13.69
CA TYR A 65 -13.43 -4.95 13.12
C TYR A 65 -12.74 -6.20 12.60
N SER A 66 -13.24 -7.38 12.98
CA SER A 66 -12.82 -8.66 12.42
C SER A 66 -14.01 -9.42 11.85
N TRP A 67 -13.85 -9.98 10.65
CA TRP A 67 -14.93 -10.69 9.95
C TRP A 67 -14.38 -11.74 8.99
N GLN A 68 -15.23 -12.68 8.59
CA GLN A 68 -14.94 -13.65 7.52
C GLN A 68 -15.36 -13.06 6.16
N ASP A 69 -15.64 -13.90 5.16
CA ASP A 69 -16.01 -13.38 3.83
C ASP A 69 -17.32 -12.59 3.81
N ASP A 70 -18.28 -12.96 4.67
CA ASP A 70 -19.58 -12.30 4.79
C ASP A 70 -19.62 -11.38 6.03
N LYS A 71 -19.85 -10.08 5.82
CA LYS A 71 -20.03 -9.06 6.87
C LYS A 71 -21.27 -9.29 7.73
N ARG A 72 -22.09 -10.31 7.46
CA ARG A 72 -23.09 -10.76 8.42
C ARG A 72 -22.47 -11.31 9.70
N PHE A 73 -21.20 -11.73 9.68
CA PHE A 73 -20.48 -12.25 10.85
C PHE A 73 -19.28 -11.36 11.12
N TYR A 74 -19.40 -10.44 12.08
CA TYR A 74 -18.29 -9.60 12.52
C TYR A 74 -18.27 -9.38 14.03
N GLY A 75 -17.07 -9.16 14.55
CA GLY A 75 -16.84 -8.61 15.88
C GLY A 75 -16.27 -7.21 15.78
N LYS A 76 -16.68 -6.32 16.68
CA LYS A 76 -16.10 -4.99 16.88
C LYS A 76 -15.61 -4.86 18.30
N ALA A 77 -14.36 -4.46 18.48
CA ALA A 77 -13.78 -4.17 19.79
C ALA A 77 -13.25 -2.74 19.87
N THR A 78 -13.35 -2.13 21.05
CA THR A 78 -12.61 -0.91 21.34
C THR A 78 -11.15 -1.25 21.60
N MET A 79 -10.23 -0.41 21.16
CA MET A 79 -8.80 -0.63 21.34
C MET A 79 -8.09 0.62 21.87
N THR A 80 -6.95 0.37 22.51
CA THR A 80 -5.92 1.37 22.83
C THR A 80 -4.57 0.84 22.35
N GLY A 81 -3.55 1.69 22.35
CA GLY A 81 -2.23 1.23 21.94
C GLY A 81 -1.16 2.29 22.05
N SER A 82 0.04 1.90 21.61
CA SER A 82 1.21 2.75 21.54
C SER A 82 1.95 2.60 20.21
N TYR A 83 2.30 3.71 19.58
CA TYR A 83 3.21 3.76 18.43
C TYR A 83 4.49 4.52 18.79
N VAL A 84 5.65 3.89 18.61
CA VAL A 84 6.94 4.51 18.91
C VAL A 84 7.70 4.71 17.60
N ALA A 85 7.69 5.94 17.08
CA ALA A 85 8.26 6.25 15.77
C ALA A 85 9.75 5.90 15.61
N SER A 86 10.54 5.98 16.68
CA SER A 86 11.98 5.67 16.67
C SER A 86 12.28 4.19 16.45
N THR A 87 11.42 3.29 16.95
CA THR A 87 11.55 1.84 16.80
C THR A 87 10.61 1.28 15.75
N GLN A 88 9.66 2.09 15.27
CA GLN A 88 8.54 1.69 14.41
C GLN A 88 7.60 0.66 15.06
N ASN A 89 7.75 0.40 16.36
CA ASN A 89 6.93 -0.56 17.08
C ASN A 89 5.55 0.04 17.33
N PHE A 90 4.53 -0.75 17.05
CA PHE A 90 3.14 -0.40 17.23
C PHE A 90 2.43 -1.53 17.98
N ARG A 91 2.15 -1.30 19.25
CA ARG A 91 1.39 -2.23 20.09
C ARG A 91 -0.06 -1.79 20.19
N ILE A 92 -0.99 -2.71 19.99
CA ILE A 92 -2.43 -2.46 20.10
C ILE A 92 -3.01 -3.50 21.06
N HIS A 93 -3.93 -3.07 21.90
CA HIS A 93 -4.65 -3.90 22.85
C HIS A 93 -6.15 -3.67 22.65
N GLU A 94 -6.87 -4.71 22.26
CA GLU A 94 -8.34 -4.70 22.35
C GLU A 94 -8.75 -4.76 23.82
N ILE A 95 -9.68 -3.89 24.18
CA ILE A 95 -10.12 -3.68 25.56
C ILE A 95 -11.35 -4.57 25.84
N GLN A 96 -12.35 -4.49 24.97
CA GLN A 96 -13.62 -5.20 25.11
C GLN A 96 -14.36 -5.22 23.77
N THR A 97 -15.19 -6.25 23.59
CA THR A 97 -16.08 -6.36 22.43
C THR A 97 -17.34 -5.55 22.69
N VAL A 98 -17.62 -4.60 21.79
CA VAL A 98 -18.76 -3.67 21.88
C VAL A 98 -19.92 -4.06 20.97
N GLU A 99 -19.65 -4.84 19.94
CA GLU A 99 -20.68 -5.31 19.01
C GLU A 99 -20.24 -6.64 18.41
N VAL A 100 -21.17 -7.59 18.32
CA VAL A 100 -20.96 -8.86 17.60
C VAL A 100 -22.22 -9.18 16.85
N GLN A 101 -22.08 -9.37 15.54
CA GLN A 101 -23.16 -9.78 14.69
C GLN A 101 -23.07 -11.28 14.44
N ASN A 102 -24.14 -12.01 14.74
CA ASN A 102 -24.27 -13.46 14.55
C ASN A 102 -23.19 -14.30 15.28
N ALA A 103 -22.95 -13.98 16.56
CA ALA A 103 -22.04 -14.76 17.41
C ALA A 103 -22.56 -16.18 17.69
N MET A 104 -21.75 -17.21 17.40
CA MET A 104 -21.92 -18.54 17.98
C MET A 104 -20.67 -18.85 18.82
N GLY A 105 -20.73 -18.57 20.13
CA GLY A 105 -19.62 -18.82 21.07
C GLY A 105 -19.16 -17.59 21.85
N GLY A 106 -18.05 -17.75 22.59
CA GLY A 106 -17.41 -16.66 23.33
C GLY A 106 -16.63 -15.72 22.41
N THR A 107 -16.57 -14.43 22.76
CA THR A 107 -15.77 -13.43 22.06
C THR A 107 -14.32 -13.52 22.48
N CYS A 108 -13.40 -13.24 21.56
CA CYS A 108 -11.98 -13.12 21.87
C CYS A 108 -11.51 -11.71 21.55
N ILE A 109 -10.79 -11.13 22.50
CA ILE A 109 -10.06 -9.88 22.32
C ILE A 109 -8.60 -10.20 21.99
N MET A 110 -7.96 -9.33 21.21
CA MET A 110 -6.61 -9.54 20.72
C MET A 110 -5.63 -8.45 21.18
N ASN A 111 -4.41 -8.88 21.47
CA ASN A 111 -3.24 -8.03 21.59
C ASN A 111 -2.39 -8.18 20.34
N TYR A 112 -1.91 -7.06 19.81
CA TYR A 112 -1.11 -7.01 18.60
C TYR A 112 0.26 -6.41 18.89
N ASP A 113 1.31 -7.06 18.40
CA ASP A 113 2.66 -6.51 18.33
C ASP A 113 3.01 -6.35 16.85
N LEU A 114 2.94 -5.11 16.38
CA LEU A 114 3.03 -4.74 14.97
C LEU A 114 4.22 -3.82 14.73
N ARG A 115 4.68 -3.77 13.49
CA ARG A 115 5.69 -2.85 13.01
C ARG A 115 5.12 -2.00 11.90
N TYR A 116 5.27 -0.69 12.03
CA TYR A 116 4.96 0.26 10.97
C TYR A 116 6.08 0.29 9.94
N THR A 117 5.74 0.17 8.67
CA THR A 117 6.68 0.36 7.56
C THR A 117 6.06 1.19 6.46
N ARG A 118 6.92 1.81 5.64
CA ARG A 118 6.50 2.63 4.51
C ARG A 118 7.32 2.27 3.28
N SER A 119 6.65 2.06 2.16
CA SER A 119 7.26 1.85 0.84
C SER A 119 6.68 2.86 -0.15
N GLY A 120 7.47 3.88 -0.50
CA GLY A 120 6.99 5.01 -1.29
C GLY A 120 5.86 5.77 -0.58
N LYS A 121 4.66 5.72 -1.16
CA LYS A 121 3.44 6.33 -0.58
C LYS A 121 2.60 5.35 0.24
N GLU A 122 2.88 4.07 0.17
CA GLU A 122 2.13 3.03 0.85
C GLU A 122 2.67 2.82 2.27
N GLU A 123 1.75 2.62 3.22
CA GLU A 123 2.03 2.42 4.64
C GLU A 123 1.45 1.06 5.08
N PHE A 124 2.21 0.31 5.88
CA PHE A 124 1.84 -1.05 6.31
C PHE A 124 2.01 -1.23 7.83
N LEU A 125 1.15 -2.06 8.43
CA LEU A 125 1.29 -2.61 9.78
C LEU A 125 1.33 -4.13 9.69
N GLU A 126 2.44 -4.73 10.11
CA GLU A 126 2.60 -6.18 10.10
C GLU A 126 3.20 -6.68 11.39
N GLY A 127 2.83 -7.88 11.81
CA GLY A 127 3.37 -8.48 13.02
C GLY A 127 2.54 -9.66 13.47
N THR A 128 2.32 -9.76 14.78
CA THR A 128 1.62 -10.89 15.39
C THR A 128 0.46 -10.46 16.26
N TYR A 129 -0.45 -11.39 16.52
CA TYR A 129 -1.47 -11.22 17.53
C TYR A 129 -1.52 -12.43 18.48
N LEU A 130 -2.01 -12.18 19.70
CA LEU A 130 -2.42 -13.19 20.67
C LEU A 130 -3.85 -12.89 21.11
N GLY A 131 -4.72 -13.88 21.02
CA GLY A 131 -6.11 -13.80 21.43
C GLY A 131 -6.30 -14.27 22.86
N LYS A 132 -7.25 -13.66 23.56
CA LYS A 132 -7.73 -14.08 24.87
C LYS A 132 -9.24 -14.06 24.89
N GLN A 133 -9.85 -15.10 25.43
CA GLN A 133 -11.30 -15.14 25.57
C GLN A 133 -11.78 -14.02 26.49
N GLU A 134 -12.77 -13.25 26.03
CA GLU A 134 -13.38 -12.19 26.80
C GLU A 134 -14.36 -12.79 27.81
N VAL A 135 -14.26 -12.34 29.06
CA VAL A 135 -15.16 -12.73 30.14
C VAL A 135 -15.72 -11.47 30.79
N LYS A 136 -17.05 -11.37 30.84
CA LYS A 136 -17.75 -10.20 31.40
C LYS A 136 -18.19 -10.48 32.83
N GLY A 137 -18.06 -9.48 33.71
CA GLY A 137 -18.60 -9.51 35.07
C GLY A 137 -17.81 -10.31 36.11
N ARG A 138 -16.62 -10.81 35.76
CA ARG A 138 -15.68 -11.46 36.68
C ARG A 138 -14.24 -11.31 36.19
N GLU A 139 -13.28 -11.67 37.03
CA GLU A 139 -11.89 -11.78 36.63
C GLU A 139 -11.74 -12.77 35.47
N ASN A 140 -10.89 -12.43 34.51
CA ASN A 140 -10.68 -13.23 33.31
C ASN A 140 -9.64 -14.32 33.63
N PRO A 141 -10.02 -15.62 33.68
CA PRO A 141 -9.12 -16.71 34.04
C PRO A 141 -8.23 -17.18 32.89
N TYR A 142 -8.42 -16.62 31.68
CA TYR A 142 -7.67 -17.00 30.48
C TYR A 142 -6.42 -16.14 30.34
N GLU A 143 -5.38 -16.74 29.73
CA GLU A 143 -4.14 -16.07 29.41
C GLU A 143 -4.11 -15.62 27.94
N TRP A 144 -3.20 -14.69 27.62
CA TRP A 144 -2.99 -14.28 26.24
C TRP A 144 -2.38 -15.44 25.43
N GLY A 145 -3.05 -15.83 24.35
CA GLY A 145 -2.71 -16.98 23.52
C GLY A 145 -3.73 -18.13 23.65
N ASP A 146 -4.54 -18.16 24.70
CA ASP A 146 -5.56 -19.20 24.91
C ASP A 146 -6.66 -19.15 23.85
N CYS A 147 -6.92 -17.97 23.27
CA CYS A 147 -7.79 -17.84 22.10
C CYS A 147 -7.00 -17.64 20.81
N GLY A 148 -5.93 -18.41 20.69
CA GLY A 148 -5.10 -18.49 19.49
C GLY A 148 -4.10 -17.34 19.35
N GLY A 149 -3.35 -17.41 18.27
CA GLY A 149 -2.39 -16.40 17.87
C GLY A 149 -2.03 -16.59 16.42
N GLY A 150 -1.28 -15.65 15.86
CA GLY A 150 -0.94 -15.71 14.46
C GLY A 150 -0.30 -14.44 13.95
N ARG A 151 -0.36 -14.27 12.62
CA ARG A 151 0.24 -13.14 11.91
C ARG A 151 -0.82 -12.15 11.46
N VAL A 152 -0.44 -10.88 11.40
CA VAL A 152 -1.28 -9.78 10.93
C VAL A 152 -0.57 -9.04 9.81
N SER A 153 -1.30 -8.70 8.75
CA SER A 153 -0.85 -7.79 7.69
C SER A 153 -1.97 -6.81 7.35
N LEU A 154 -1.67 -5.52 7.47
CA LEU A 154 -2.58 -4.43 7.18
C LEU A 154 -1.89 -3.38 6.32
N ARG A 155 -2.66 -2.76 5.43
CA ARG A 155 -2.27 -1.58 4.67
C ARG A 155 -3.16 -0.40 5.05
N LYS A 156 -2.62 0.80 5.03
CA LYS A 156 -3.42 2.02 5.21
C LYS A 156 -4.30 2.25 3.99
N VAL A 157 -5.60 2.44 4.19
CA VAL A 157 -6.59 2.59 3.12
C VAL A 157 -7.43 3.86 3.31
N PRO A 158 -7.92 4.48 2.22
CA PRO A 158 -8.67 5.74 2.32
C PRO A 158 -10.14 5.54 2.69
N THR A 159 -10.66 4.32 2.59
CA THR A 159 -12.08 4.00 2.79
C THR A 159 -12.25 2.88 3.81
N THR A 160 -13.39 2.86 4.48
CA THR A 160 -13.77 1.82 5.45
C THR A 160 -14.81 0.88 4.84
N GLU A 161 -14.78 -0.38 5.28
CA GLU A 161 -15.80 -1.39 5.01
C GLU A 161 -17.00 -1.32 5.98
N PHE A 162 -16.88 -0.51 7.03
CA PHE A 162 -17.78 -0.38 8.17
C PHE A 162 -18.21 1.09 8.39
N TYR A 163 -18.90 1.34 9.50
CA TYR A 163 -19.20 2.70 9.93
C TYR A 163 -17.91 3.48 10.20
N LEU A 164 -17.77 4.65 9.57
CA LEU A 164 -16.64 5.55 9.80
C LEU A 164 -16.79 6.22 11.16
N GLU A 165 -15.89 5.92 12.09
CA GLU A 165 -15.91 6.46 13.45
C GLU A 165 -15.83 8.00 13.46
N PRO A 166 -16.55 8.70 14.35
CA PRO A 166 -16.60 10.15 14.38
C PRO A 166 -15.22 10.82 14.47
N PHE A 167 -14.27 10.21 15.18
CA PHE A 167 -12.91 10.73 15.34
C PHE A 167 -12.05 10.70 14.05
N LEU A 168 -12.53 10.05 12.99
CA LEU A 168 -11.91 10.07 11.66
C LEU A 168 -12.69 10.91 10.65
N ARG A 169 -13.82 11.51 11.04
CA ARG A 169 -14.57 12.38 10.14
C ARG A 169 -13.88 13.73 10.09
N ASN A 170 -13.64 14.22 8.89
CA ASN A 170 -13.25 15.62 8.72
C ASN A 170 -14.43 16.50 9.15
N ASP A 171 -14.22 17.34 10.17
CA ASP A 171 -15.23 18.29 10.68
C ASP A 171 -15.78 19.26 9.62
N LYS A 172 -15.16 19.32 8.43
CA LYS A 172 -15.61 20.14 7.29
C LYS A 172 -16.64 19.46 6.38
N ALA A 173 -16.97 18.18 6.57
CA ALA A 173 -17.90 17.43 5.70
C ALA A 173 -19.29 17.18 6.33
N THR A 174 -19.59 17.75 7.49
CA THR A 174 -20.91 17.61 8.16
C THR A 174 -21.72 18.90 8.09
N ALA A 175 -22.10 19.27 6.87
CA ALA A 175 -23.33 20.00 6.63
C ALA A 175 -24.16 19.22 5.61
N SER A 176 -24.56 17.99 5.97
CA SER A 176 -25.67 17.34 5.28
C SER A 176 -26.99 17.96 5.77
N PRO A 177 -27.95 18.25 4.89
CA PRO A 177 -29.21 18.88 5.27
C PRO A 177 -29.97 18.01 6.26
N LYS A 178 -30.49 18.63 7.32
CA LYS A 178 -31.41 18.02 8.28
C LYS A 178 -32.55 17.32 7.51
N PRO A 179 -32.90 16.05 7.80
CA PRO A 179 -34.09 15.44 7.23
C PRO A 179 -35.32 16.29 7.59
N PRO A 180 -36.23 16.61 6.65
CA PRO A 180 -37.43 17.35 6.99
C PRO A 180 -38.26 16.53 7.99
N ALA A 181 -38.61 17.18 9.09
CA ALA A 181 -39.47 16.61 10.12
C ALA A 181 -40.79 16.13 9.50
N LYS A 182 -41.11 14.85 9.65
CA LYS A 182 -42.42 14.32 9.30
C LYS A 182 -43.46 14.88 10.27
N ALA A 183 -44.40 15.66 9.75
CA ALA A 183 -45.62 16.05 10.45
C ALA A 183 -46.53 14.81 10.66
N PRO A 184 -47.36 14.79 11.73
CA PRO A 184 -48.15 13.62 12.10
C PRO A 184 -49.34 13.39 11.16
N ALA A 185 -49.54 12.12 10.78
CA ALA A 185 -50.63 11.66 9.93
C ALA A 185 -51.98 11.67 10.66
N LYS A 186 -52.98 12.35 10.08
CA LYS A 186 -54.41 12.18 10.41
C LYS A 186 -54.97 10.99 9.62
N LYS A 187 -55.71 10.12 10.31
CA LYS A 187 -56.51 9.01 9.75
C LYS A 187 -57.77 9.54 9.06
N SER A 188 -58.23 8.87 8.01
CA SER A 188 -59.64 8.50 7.65
C SER A 188 -59.67 7.96 6.19
N PRO A 189 -60.75 7.30 5.70
CA PRO A 189 -60.91 5.84 5.77
C PRO A 189 -61.03 5.15 4.39
N VAL A 190 -61.03 3.82 4.45
CA VAL A 190 -61.12 2.82 3.38
C VAL A 190 -62.46 2.83 2.65
N THR A 191 -62.44 2.67 1.31
CA THR A 191 -63.50 2.00 0.54
C THR A 191 -62.91 1.19 -0.62
N GLN A 192 -63.44 -0.02 -0.82
CA GLN A 192 -63.00 -1.10 -1.71
C GLN A 192 -63.52 -0.98 -3.17
N ASN A 193 -62.99 -1.90 -4.00
CA ASN A 193 -63.43 -2.40 -5.32
C ASN A 193 -62.83 -1.68 -6.54
N ASN A 194 -62.40 -2.33 -7.63
CA ASN A 194 -62.60 -3.69 -8.13
C ASN A 194 -61.50 -4.10 -9.15
N LEU A 195 -61.40 -5.40 -9.43
CA LEU A 195 -60.54 -6.08 -10.41
C LEU A 195 -60.64 -5.52 -11.85
N THR A 196 -59.52 -5.52 -12.59
CA THR A 196 -59.37 -6.16 -13.92
C THR A 196 -57.94 -5.99 -14.50
N THR A 197 -57.32 -7.11 -14.86
CA THR A 197 -56.27 -7.23 -15.90
C THR A 197 -56.94 -7.65 -17.23
N PRO A 198 -56.29 -7.75 -18.42
CA PRO A 198 -54.89 -7.50 -18.82
C PRO A 198 -54.74 -6.73 -20.17
N LYS A 199 -53.55 -6.18 -20.51
CA LYS A 199 -52.99 -6.29 -21.88
C LYS A 199 -51.52 -5.87 -22.03
N LYS A 200 -50.84 -6.59 -22.92
CA LYS A 200 -49.45 -6.50 -23.38
C LYS A 200 -49.47 -6.12 -24.87
N THR A 201 -48.67 -5.14 -25.29
CA THR A 201 -48.35 -4.77 -26.71
C THR A 201 -47.04 -3.92 -26.66
N THR A 202 -45.84 -4.37 -27.09
CA THR A 202 -45.18 -4.20 -28.42
C THR A 202 -45.36 -2.79 -29.03
N THR A 203 -44.37 -1.99 -29.49
CA THR A 203 -43.10 -2.21 -30.25
C THR A 203 -42.30 -0.83 -30.34
N PRO A 204 -41.07 -0.75 -30.92
CA PRO A 204 -40.04 0.34 -30.86
C PRO A 204 -40.27 1.46 -31.95
N PRO A 205 -39.37 2.45 -32.31
CA PRO A 205 -37.89 2.57 -32.21
C PRO A 205 -37.29 3.99 -31.97
N ARG A 206 -35.94 4.12 -31.92
CA ARG A 206 -35.13 4.93 -32.87
C ARG A 206 -33.70 5.24 -32.38
N VAL A 207 -32.75 4.83 -33.22
CA VAL A 207 -31.31 5.15 -33.25
C VAL A 207 -31.10 6.64 -33.60
N VAL A 208 -30.18 7.32 -32.91
CA VAL A 208 -29.60 8.59 -33.39
C VAL A 208 -28.08 8.55 -33.30
N GLN A 209 -27.48 9.04 -34.38
CA GLN A 209 -26.09 8.90 -34.78
C GLN A 209 -25.17 9.97 -34.16
N LYS A 210 -23.89 9.60 -34.13
CA LYS A 210 -22.66 10.39 -33.97
C LYS A 210 -22.57 11.58 -34.95
N PRO A 211 -21.95 12.70 -34.54
CA PRO A 211 -21.19 13.54 -35.47
C PRO A 211 -19.67 13.35 -35.29
N LYS A 212 -18.98 13.15 -36.42
CA LYS A 212 -17.53 13.30 -36.58
C LYS A 212 -17.22 14.77 -36.92
N THR A 213 -16.12 15.31 -36.41
CA THR A 213 -15.47 16.49 -36.99
C THR A 213 -13.96 16.27 -37.04
N ASN A 214 -13.40 16.47 -38.22
CA ASN A 214 -11.98 16.36 -38.58
C ASN A 214 -11.25 17.72 -38.41
N PRO A 215 -9.91 17.75 -38.49
CA PRO A 215 -9.05 18.71 -37.79
C PRO A 215 -8.73 19.98 -38.61
N PRO A 216 -8.27 21.07 -37.97
CA PRO A 216 -7.64 22.17 -38.67
C PRO A 216 -6.12 21.95 -38.81
N SER A 217 -5.71 21.90 -40.07
CA SER A 217 -4.36 22.20 -40.55
C SER A 217 -4.10 23.70 -40.45
N ASN A 218 -2.89 24.12 -40.02
CA ASN A 218 -2.22 25.22 -40.71
C ASN A 218 -0.70 25.23 -40.52
N ASN A 219 -0.06 25.58 -41.63
CA ASN A 219 1.37 25.68 -41.91
C ASN A 219 2.06 26.83 -41.18
N THR A 220 3.31 26.63 -40.74
CA THR A 220 4.33 27.69 -40.89
C THR A 220 5.76 27.13 -41.02
N ALA A 221 6.31 27.33 -42.22
CA ALA A 221 7.68 27.65 -42.61
C ALA A 221 8.90 27.12 -41.82
N LYS A 222 9.74 26.39 -42.56
CA LYS A 222 11.17 26.13 -42.34
C LYS A 222 11.98 27.43 -42.21
N LYS A 223 12.98 27.44 -41.33
CA LYS A 223 14.21 28.21 -41.52
C LYS A 223 15.43 27.43 -40.99
N ASN A 224 16.25 26.95 -41.92
CA ASN A 224 17.59 26.43 -41.65
C ASN A 224 18.51 27.57 -41.22
N ILE A 225 19.30 27.36 -40.16
CA ILE A 225 20.53 28.10 -39.93
C ILE A 225 21.64 27.07 -39.73
N THR A 226 22.49 26.97 -40.74
CA THR A 226 23.81 26.36 -40.71
C THR A 226 24.73 27.26 -39.89
N VAL A 227 25.43 26.71 -38.90
CA VAL A 227 26.61 27.35 -38.29
C VAL A 227 27.71 26.30 -38.25
N GLU A 228 28.78 26.59 -39.01
CA GLU A 228 30.05 25.87 -39.02
C GLU A 228 30.73 25.91 -37.65
N PRO A 229 31.36 24.83 -37.17
CA PRO A 229 32.23 24.88 -36.02
C PRO A 229 33.64 25.31 -36.44
N LYS A 230 34.13 26.41 -35.86
CA LYS A 230 35.53 26.82 -35.95
C LYS A 230 36.41 25.93 -35.10
N THR A 231 37.52 25.55 -35.73
CA THR A 231 38.67 24.82 -35.21
C THR A 231 39.40 25.63 -34.14
N ASP A 232 39.73 25.00 -33.02
CA ASP A 232 40.88 25.37 -32.19
C ASP A 232 41.66 24.11 -31.83
N THR A 233 42.97 24.24 -31.98
CA THR A 233 44.00 23.21 -31.90
C THR A 233 44.55 23.14 -30.47
N VAL A 234 45.36 22.10 -30.17
CA VAL A 234 46.24 21.88 -28.99
C VAL A 234 45.60 20.93 -27.94
N ALA A 235 46.19 19.82 -27.48
CA ALA A 235 47.52 19.19 -27.63
C ALA A 235 47.37 17.66 -27.55
N LYS A 236 48.28 16.96 -28.24
CA LYS A 236 48.40 15.51 -28.33
C LYS A 236 49.16 14.96 -27.11
N LEU A 237 48.49 14.21 -26.25
CA LEU A 237 49.13 13.30 -25.28
C LEU A 237 49.32 11.91 -25.94
N PRO A 238 50.42 11.20 -25.67
CA PRO A 238 50.66 9.87 -26.24
C PRO A 238 49.64 8.86 -25.71
N PRO A 239 49.12 7.93 -26.54
CA PRO A 239 48.18 6.91 -26.10
C PRO A 239 48.86 5.91 -25.15
N VAL A 240 48.34 5.78 -23.93
CA VAL A 240 48.63 4.64 -23.06
C VAL A 240 47.90 3.43 -23.64
N GLU A 241 48.66 2.42 -24.04
CA GLU A 241 48.18 1.16 -24.58
C GLU A 241 47.41 0.41 -23.49
N LYS A 242 46.07 0.36 -23.61
CA LYS A 242 45.22 -0.44 -22.72
C LYS A 242 45.40 -1.92 -23.08
N PRO A 243 45.57 -2.83 -22.11
CA PRO A 243 45.61 -4.25 -22.38
C PRO A 243 44.33 -4.68 -23.09
N LYS A 244 44.47 -5.37 -24.22
CA LYS A 244 43.39 -5.99 -24.97
C LYS A 244 42.80 -7.11 -24.10
N ILE A 245 41.77 -6.79 -23.32
CA ILE A 245 40.92 -7.78 -22.68
C ILE A 245 40.20 -8.53 -23.80
N GLU A 246 40.54 -9.80 -23.98
CA GLU A 246 39.84 -10.69 -24.89
C GLU A 246 38.36 -10.73 -24.51
N ALA A 247 37.51 -10.33 -25.45
CA ALA A 247 36.07 -10.30 -25.24
C ALA A 247 35.55 -11.73 -25.06
N ARG A 248 35.12 -12.05 -23.83
CA ARG A 248 34.33 -13.26 -23.54
C ARG A 248 33.17 -13.31 -24.54
N PRO A 249 32.86 -14.50 -25.14
CA PRO A 249 31.77 -14.62 -26.11
C PRO A 249 30.48 -14.04 -25.53
N ALA A 250 29.88 -13.08 -26.24
CA ALA A 250 28.63 -12.46 -25.81
C ALA A 250 27.54 -13.54 -25.79
N LEU A 251 27.02 -13.84 -24.60
CA LEU A 251 25.88 -14.75 -24.44
C LEU A 251 24.70 -14.27 -25.31
N PRO A 252 23.86 -15.19 -25.83
CA PRO A 252 22.67 -14.83 -26.60
C PRO A 252 21.80 -13.85 -25.81
N GLN A 253 21.60 -12.64 -26.34
CA GLN A 253 20.82 -11.62 -25.66
C GLN A 253 19.34 -11.97 -25.72
N VAL A 254 18.75 -12.34 -24.57
CA VAL A 254 17.30 -12.53 -24.46
C VAL A 254 16.61 -11.21 -24.79
N PRO A 255 15.65 -11.18 -25.75
CA PRO A 255 14.97 -9.95 -26.12
C PRO A 255 14.19 -9.43 -24.92
N THR A 256 14.46 -8.18 -24.52
CA THR A 256 13.77 -7.57 -23.38
C THR A 256 12.27 -7.41 -23.69
N PRO A 257 11.36 -7.95 -22.85
CA PRO A 257 9.92 -7.81 -23.00
C PRO A 257 9.47 -6.34 -23.09
N ALA A 258 8.43 -6.07 -23.88
CA ALA A 258 7.94 -4.71 -24.11
C ALA A 258 7.57 -3.98 -22.82
N VAL A 259 6.88 -4.67 -21.89
CA VAL A 259 6.45 -4.11 -20.60
C VAL A 259 7.62 -3.65 -19.72
N LEU A 260 8.81 -4.25 -19.88
CA LEU A 260 10.02 -3.86 -19.17
C LEU A 260 10.73 -2.66 -19.84
N LYS A 261 10.35 -2.28 -21.06
CA LYS A 261 10.86 -1.10 -21.77
C LYS A 261 9.94 0.11 -21.64
N THR A 262 8.63 -0.13 -21.64
CA THR A 262 7.61 0.94 -21.70
C THR A 262 7.25 1.49 -20.32
N ARG A 263 7.48 0.71 -19.25
CA ARG A 263 7.24 1.12 -17.86
C ARG A 263 8.57 1.45 -17.17
N ALA A 264 8.52 2.31 -16.16
CA ALA A 264 9.68 2.56 -15.31
C ALA A 264 9.93 1.33 -14.43
N ASN A 265 11.18 0.88 -14.33
CA ASN A 265 11.56 -0.23 -13.47
C ASN A 265 12.17 0.34 -12.18
N GLU A 266 11.43 0.26 -11.07
CA GLU A 266 11.82 0.84 -9.79
C GLU A 266 12.51 -0.21 -8.91
N LEU A 267 13.74 0.05 -8.48
CA LEU A 267 14.48 -0.85 -7.61
C LEU A 267 13.91 -0.79 -6.19
N MET A 268 13.28 -1.88 -5.76
CA MET A 268 12.76 -2.05 -4.40
C MET A 268 13.87 -2.42 -3.43
N LYS A 269 14.72 -3.37 -3.83
CA LYS A 269 15.81 -3.87 -2.98
C LYS A 269 16.91 -4.53 -3.81
N ALA A 270 18.14 -4.37 -3.35
CA ALA A 270 19.27 -5.21 -3.74
C ALA A 270 19.63 -6.10 -2.55
N LEU A 271 19.70 -7.41 -2.78
CA LEU A 271 19.94 -8.45 -1.79
C LEU A 271 21.26 -9.16 -2.12
N VAL A 272 22.12 -9.30 -1.12
CA VAL A 272 23.30 -10.16 -1.19
C VAL A 272 22.94 -11.50 -0.56
N VAL A 273 23.13 -12.58 -1.30
CA VAL A 273 22.84 -13.94 -0.85
C VAL A 273 24.12 -14.80 -0.89
N HIS A 274 24.25 -15.68 0.08
CA HIS A 274 25.40 -16.55 0.26
C HIS A 274 25.10 -18.03 -0.04
N ASP A 275 23.82 -18.40 -0.15
CA ASP A 275 23.40 -19.73 -0.57
C ASP A 275 23.10 -19.75 -2.09
N PRO A 276 23.58 -20.76 -2.83
CA PRO A 276 23.29 -20.90 -4.25
C PRO A 276 21.83 -21.29 -4.55
N ASN A 277 21.04 -21.72 -3.57
CA ASN A 277 19.63 -22.05 -3.72
C ASN A 277 18.79 -20.98 -3.01
N VAL A 278 18.15 -20.14 -3.81
CA VAL A 278 17.29 -19.06 -3.32
C VAL A 278 15.83 -19.44 -3.59
N GLU A 279 15.03 -19.52 -2.54
CA GLU A 279 13.58 -19.68 -2.64
C GLU A 279 12.89 -18.34 -2.42
N ILE A 280 11.97 -17.99 -3.32
CA ILE A 280 11.22 -16.73 -3.31
C ILE A 280 9.74 -17.06 -3.20
N LYS A 281 9.08 -16.47 -2.20
CA LYS A 281 7.65 -16.62 -1.95
C LYS A 281 6.97 -15.27 -2.06
N LEU A 282 5.97 -15.16 -2.93
CA LEU A 282 5.18 -13.95 -3.15
C LEU A 282 3.78 -14.12 -2.59
N PHE A 283 3.38 -13.20 -1.74
CA PHE A 283 2.07 -13.14 -1.08
C PHE A 283 1.35 -11.84 -1.44
N ASP A 284 0.03 -11.84 -1.32
CA ASP A 284 -0.73 -10.61 -1.18
C ASP A 284 -0.32 -9.85 0.10
N ASN A 285 -0.18 -8.53 0.04
CA ASN A 285 0.22 -7.72 1.19
C ASN A 285 -0.90 -6.79 1.68
N GLY A 286 -1.76 -7.31 2.54
CA GLY A 286 -2.80 -6.56 3.21
C GLY A 286 -4.17 -7.16 2.95
N GLU A 287 -4.79 -6.87 1.81
CA GLU A 287 -6.14 -7.34 1.50
C GLU A 287 -6.17 -8.02 0.14
N ILE A 288 -6.65 -9.26 0.08
CA ILE A 288 -6.84 -10.00 -1.17
C ILE A 288 -7.95 -9.32 -1.96
N ASP A 289 -7.55 -8.41 -2.83
CA ASP A 289 -8.44 -7.47 -3.49
C ASP A 289 -8.45 -7.65 -5.02
N GLY A 290 -7.88 -8.76 -5.49
CA GLY A 290 -7.85 -9.16 -6.90
C GLY A 290 -6.53 -8.86 -7.60
N ASP A 291 -5.49 -8.52 -6.85
CA ASP A 291 -4.15 -8.26 -7.37
C ASP A 291 -3.58 -9.43 -8.19
N THR A 292 -3.34 -9.20 -9.49
CA THR A 292 -2.69 -10.19 -10.37
C THR A 292 -1.36 -9.68 -10.92
N ILE A 293 -0.37 -10.56 -10.95
CA ILE A 293 0.99 -10.23 -11.37
C ILE A 293 1.56 -11.20 -12.42
N SER A 294 2.55 -10.71 -13.15
CA SER A 294 3.53 -11.53 -13.88
C SER A 294 4.93 -11.27 -13.31
N VAL A 295 5.79 -12.27 -13.37
CA VAL A 295 7.18 -12.18 -12.86
C VAL A 295 8.15 -12.56 -13.95
N TYR A 296 9.16 -11.72 -14.14
CA TYR A 296 10.28 -11.96 -15.04
C TYR A 296 11.56 -12.16 -14.23
N LEU A 297 12.32 -13.20 -14.55
CA LEU A 297 13.67 -13.43 -14.04
C LEU A 297 14.65 -13.30 -15.21
N ASP A 298 15.59 -12.35 -15.11
CA ASP A 298 16.55 -12.03 -16.18
C ASP A 298 15.88 -11.87 -17.54
N LYS A 299 14.79 -11.09 -17.54
CA LYS A 299 13.93 -10.79 -18.70
C LYS A 299 13.12 -11.98 -19.24
N ARG A 300 13.18 -13.17 -18.64
CA ARG A 300 12.37 -14.34 -19.00
C ARG A 300 11.14 -14.43 -18.12
N LEU A 301 9.96 -14.61 -18.71
CA LEU A 301 8.69 -14.76 -17.98
C LEU A 301 8.68 -16.10 -17.22
N VAL A 302 8.60 -16.04 -15.89
CA VAL A 302 8.58 -17.22 -15.00
C VAL A 302 7.21 -17.46 -14.35
N LEU A 303 6.44 -16.40 -14.13
CA LEU A 303 5.02 -16.47 -13.74
C LEU A 303 4.21 -15.54 -14.62
N SER A 304 3.03 -15.99 -15.06
CA SER A 304 2.13 -15.18 -15.87
C SER A 304 0.74 -15.12 -15.24
N ASN A 305 0.20 -13.90 -15.10
CA ASN A 305 -1.18 -13.61 -14.70
C ASN A 305 -1.63 -14.40 -13.46
N LYS A 306 -0.79 -14.41 -12.41
CA LYS A 306 -1.08 -15.11 -11.16
C LYS A 306 -1.71 -14.18 -10.15
N LEU A 307 -2.78 -14.65 -9.52
CA LEU A 307 -3.43 -13.97 -8.39
C LEU A 307 -2.54 -14.04 -7.16
N LEU A 308 -2.34 -12.90 -6.49
CA LEU A 308 -1.74 -12.83 -5.17
C LEU A 308 -2.78 -13.20 -4.12
N THR A 309 -2.38 -14.05 -3.16
CA THR A 309 -3.23 -14.50 -2.07
C THR A 309 -2.42 -14.65 -0.79
N ALA A 310 -3.06 -15.09 0.29
CA ALA A 310 -2.38 -15.52 1.52
C ALA A 310 -1.52 -16.78 1.33
N ASN A 311 -1.77 -17.58 0.28
CA ASN A 311 -0.92 -18.70 -0.11
C ASN A 311 0.18 -18.22 -1.06
N PRO A 312 1.45 -18.64 -0.87
CA PRO A 312 2.55 -18.10 -1.65
C PRO A 312 2.60 -18.66 -3.07
N LEU A 313 2.91 -17.78 -4.03
CA LEU A 313 3.52 -18.18 -5.29
C LEU A 313 5.01 -18.39 -5.06
N THR A 314 5.52 -19.59 -5.35
CA THR A 314 6.92 -19.95 -5.05
C THR A 314 7.75 -20.04 -6.32
N LEU A 315 8.95 -19.44 -6.28
CA LEU A 315 9.97 -19.49 -7.32
C LEU A 315 11.30 -19.94 -6.70
N LYS A 316 12.12 -20.62 -7.50
CA LYS A 316 13.47 -21.02 -7.09
C LYS A 316 14.48 -20.45 -8.09
N ILE A 317 15.49 -19.77 -7.58
CA ILE A 317 16.63 -19.29 -8.35
C ILE A 317 17.85 -20.10 -7.92
N LYS A 318 18.60 -20.58 -8.92
CA LYS A 318 19.91 -21.16 -8.71
C LYS A 318 20.94 -20.08 -9.02
N MET A 319 21.75 -19.72 -8.03
CA MET A 319 22.83 -18.76 -8.19
C MET A 319 24.15 -19.50 -8.47
N ASP A 320 25.03 -18.87 -9.25
CA ASP A 320 26.37 -19.38 -9.54
C ASP A 320 27.39 -18.24 -9.65
N GLU A 321 28.69 -18.57 -9.54
CA GLU A 321 29.78 -17.58 -9.57
C GLU A 321 30.03 -17.00 -10.97
N GLU A 322 29.57 -17.67 -12.04
CA GLU A 322 29.76 -17.21 -13.41
C GLU A 322 28.76 -16.12 -13.78
N ASN A 323 27.55 -16.19 -13.22
CA ASN A 323 26.45 -15.24 -13.35
C ASN A 323 25.93 -14.87 -11.95
N PRO A 324 26.70 -14.13 -11.14
CA PRO A 324 26.37 -13.87 -9.75
C PRO A 324 25.19 -12.89 -9.59
N GLU A 325 24.77 -12.21 -10.66
CA GLU A 325 23.70 -11.22 -10.61
C GLU A 325 22.45 -11.73 -11.30
N HIS A 326 21.31 -11.63 -10.60
CA HIS A 326 20.00 -11.91 -11.15
C HIS A 326 19.03 -10.77 -10.86
N GLU A 327 18.17 -10.46 -11.84
CA GLU A 327 17.14 -9.43 -11.72
C GLU A 327 15.75 -10.06 -11.79
N LEU A 328 14.97 -9.91 -10.71
CA LEU A 328 13.56 -10.26 -10.69
C LEU A 328 12.73 -8.99 -10.87
N VAL A 329 11.87 -8.98 -11.88
CA VAL A 329 10.94 -7.89 -12.14
C VAL A 329 9.50 -8.37 -11.97
N MET A 330 8.79 -7.79 -11.01
CA MET A 330 7.36 -7.99 -10.82
C MET A 330 6.58 -6.93 -11.58
N VAL A 331 5.59 -7.39 -12.34
CA VAL A 331 4.74 -6.57 -13.21
C VAL A 331 3.29 -6.74 -12.75
N ALA A 332 2.64 -5.62 -12.41
CA ALA A 332 1.20 -5.55 -12.23
C ALA A 332 0.47 -5.83 -13.56
N GLU A 333 -0.34 -6.89 -13.59
CA GLU A 333 -1.31 -7.14 -14.66
C GLU A 333 -2.62 -6.35 -14.41
N ASN A 334 -2.90 -6.05 -13.15
CA ASN A 334 -3.94 -5.11 -12.73
C ASN A 334 -3.48 -4.37 -11.45
N LEU A 335 -4.32 -3.49 -10.92
CA LEU A 335 -4.05 -2.76 -9.67
C LEU A 335 -4.84 -3.29 -8.46
N GLY A 336 -5.51 -4.43 -8.61
CA GLY A 336 -6.51 -4.90 -7.65
C GLY A 336 -7.70 -3.93 -7.54
N ARG A 337 -8.52 -4.12 -6.52
CA ARG A 337 -9.61 -3.20 -6.16
C ARG A 337 -9.06 -1.95 -5.48
N ILE A 338 -7.92 -2.04 -4.79
CA ILE A 338 -7.29 -0.97 -4.01
C ILE A 338 -5.87 -0.74 -4.54
N PRO A 339 -5.69 0.22 -5.47
CA PRO A 339 -4.38 0.51 -6.03
C PRO A 339 -3.41 1.05 -4.98
N PRO A 340 -2.08 0.86 -5.16
CA PRO A 340 -1.42 0.07 -6.20
C PRO A 340 -1.52 -1.45 -5.95
N ASN A 341 -1.03 -2.25 -6.90
CA ASN A 341 -0.86 -3.69 -6.68
C ASN A 341 0.26 -3.93 -5.67
N THR A 342 -0.03 -4.69 -4.62
CA THR A 342 0.87 -4.86 -3.47
C THR A 342 1.20 -6.31 -3.18
N SER A 343 2.48 -6.60 -2.97
CA SER A 343 2.93 -7.93 -2.57
C SER A 343 3.99 -7.90 -1.49
N LEU A 344 4.07 -8.98 -0.73
CA LEU A 344 5.15 -9.27 0.19
C LEU A 344 5.99 -10.39 -0.44
N MET A 345 7.26 -10.12 -0.68
CA MET A 345 8.25 -11.10 -1.11
C MET A 345 9.06 -11.56 0.10
N ILE A 346 9.00 -12.85 0.40
CA ILE A 346 9.91 -13.52 1.33
C ILE A 346 10.98 -14.22 0.50
N VAL A 347 12.25 -13.95 0.79
CA VAL A 347 13.41 -14.58 0.15
C VAL A 347 14.13 -15.42 1.22
N GLU A 348 14.32 -16.70 0.95
CA GLU A 348 15.03 -17.65 1.81
C GLU A 348 16.25 -18.19 1.05
N ALA A 349 17.44 -18.04 1.63
CA ALA A 349 18.72 -18.48 1.04
C ALA A 349 19.63 -19.01 2.16
N GLY A 350 19.61 -20.33 2.38
CA GLY A 350 20.25 -20.93 3.54
C GLY A 350 19.68 -20.36 4.85
N ASP A 351 20.54 -19.81 5.69
CA ASP A 351 20.15 -19.16 6.95
C ASP A 351 19.66 -17.71 6.76
N GLN A 352 19.77 -17.14 5.56
CA GLN A 352 19.34 -15.79 5.28
C GLN A 352 17.86 -15.75 4.93
N ARG A 353 17.12 -14.86 5.59
CA ARG A 353 15.71 -14.56 5.28
C ARG A 353 15.51 -13.06 5.12
N PHE A 354 14.96 -12.65 3.98
CA PHE A 354 14.64 -11.26 3.69
C PHE A 354 13.14 -11.08 3.45
N GLU A 355 12.61 -9.93 3.84
CA GLU A 355 11.25 -9.51 3.54
C GLU A 355 11.30 -8.20 2.74
N VAL A 356 10.69 -8.22 1.55
CA VAL A 356 10.64 -7.07 0.65
C VAL A 356 9.17 -6.75 0.35
N ARG A 357 8.74 -5.55 0.69
CA ARG A 357 7.41 -5.03 0.35
C ARG A 357 7.47 -4.41 -1.03
N ILE A 358 6.70 -4.96 -1.94
CA ILE A 358 6.76 -4.63 -3.35
C ILE A 358 5.44 -3.99 -3.75
N THR A 359 5.52 -2.85 -4.42
CA THR A 359 4.37 -2.16 -5.00
C THR A 359 4.60 -1.95 -6.48
N SER A 360 3.57 -2.16 -7.29
CA SER A 360 3.67 -1.97 -8.74
C SER A 360 2.40 -1.34 -9.31
N THR A 361 2.56 -0.62 -10.43
CA THR A 361 1.46 0.05 -11.13
C THR A 361 1.52 -0.24 -12.63
N GLU A 362 0.53 0.24 -13.39
CA GLU A 362 0.54 0.17 -14.85
C GLU A 362 1.65 1.01 -15.50
N GLN A 363 2.34 1.87 -14.75
CA GLN A 363 3.43 2.72 -15.22
C GLN A 363 4.78 2.33 -14.60
N LYS A 364 4.77 1.56 -13.52
CA LYS A 364 5.95 1.21 -12.73
C LYS A 364 5.99 -0.29 -12.42
N ASN A 365 7.02 -0.95 -12.89
CA ASN A 365 7.36 -2.31 -12.45
C ASN A 365 8.25 -2.24 -11.22
N ALA A 366 8.23 -3.29 -10.42
CA ALA A 366 9.09 -3.40 -9.27
C ALA A 366 10.26 -4.37 -9.52
N VAL A 367 11.46 -3.96 -9.13
CA VAL A 367 12.69 -4.73 -9.34
C VAL A 367 13.29 -5.14 -8.00
N VAL A 368 13.64 -6.41 -7.88
CA VAL A 368 14.52 -6.92 -6.82
C VAL A 368 15.77 -7.52 -7.48
N ARG A 369 16.94 -7.07 -7.06
CA ARG A 369 18.22 -7.58 -7.54
C ARG A 369 18.84 -8.50 -6.52
N PHE A 370 19.39 -9.60 -6.99
CA PHE A 370 20.12 -10.57 -6.20
C PHE A 370 21.57 -10.58 -6.67
N ARG A 371 22.50 -10.56 -5.71
CA ARG A 371 23.91 -10.77 -5.95
C ARG A 371 24.40 -11.93 -5.10
N TYR A 372 24.97 -12.95 -5.74
CA TYR A 372 25.61 -14.05 -5.07
C TYR A 372 27.03 -13.68 -4.69
N GLU A 373 27.33 -13.82 -3.40
CA GLU A 373 28.68 -13.70 -2.85
C GLU A 373 28.95 -14.96 -2.07
N LYS A 374 29.89 -15.78 -2.54
CA LYS A 374 30.27 -16.98 -1.81
C LYS A 374 30.84 -16.59 -0.43
N PRO A 375 30.48 -17.33 0.64
CA PRO A 375 30.99 -17.08 1.99
C PRO A 375 32.51 -16.99 2.08
#